data_AF-A0A6H0TEJ1-F1
#
_entry.id   AF-A0A6H0TEJ1-F1
#
_cell.length_a   1.000
_cell.length_b   1.000
_cell.length_c   1.000
_cell.angle_alpha   90.00
_cell.angle_beta   90.00
_cell.angle_gamma   90.00
#
_symmetry.space_group_name_H-M   'P 1'
#
loop_
_entity.id
_entity.type
_entity.pdbx_description
1 polymer ?
#
loop_
_entity_poly.entity_id
_entity_poly.type
_entity_poly.pdbx_seq_one_letter_code
_entity_poly.pdbx_strand_id
1 'polypeptide(L)'
;MKYMHRIVVVMLTIFLCITACSSGERIKEISDVEPSDFKKYAGTYVGNNSDVVAIVNHLPGGDTFQSISLENESIKVNYGANGTLTEDMVETYWFDGKDTMEKNFLFNVIYLAILVPNAKSYEFQVENKNFTIKREDILSILYEKFDDFPKENDIWDKKKVVKFLNDNNEKITMLIIDKELRKSLFAKYPV
;
A
#
# COMPACT_ATOMS: atom_id res chain seq x y z
N MET A 1 -0.32 40.36 42.00
CA MET A 1 -0.27 40.28 40.51
C MET A 1 0.83 39.37 39.93
N LYS A 2 2.00 39.16 40.59
CA LYS A 2 3.08 38.31 40.03
C LYS A 2 2.71 36.82 39.85
N TYR A 3 1.81 36.28 40.69
CA TYR A 3 1.37 34.87 40.61
C TYR A 3 0.36 34.61 39.48
N MET A 4 -0.59 35.53 39.26
CA MET A 4 -1.53 35.45 38.12
C MET A 4 -0.79 35.49 36.78
N HIS A 5 0.25 36.32 36.66
CA HIS A 5 1.04 36.41 35.43
C HIS A 5 1.81 35.11 35.14
N ARG A 6 2.34 34.43 36.18
CA ARG A 6 3.00 33.13 36.03
C ARG A 6 2.02 32.01 35.63
N ILE A 7 0.81 32.00 36.18
CA ILE A 7 -0.22 31.00 35.83
C ILE A 7 -0.69 31.19 34.38
N VAL A 8 -0.89 32.44 33.96
CA VAL A 8 -1.29 32.76 32.57
C VAL A 8 -0.20 32.35 31.58
N VAL A 9 1.09 32.60 31.89
CA VAL A 9 2.21 32.18 31.01
C VAL A 9 2.32 30.65 30.93
N VAL A 10 2.17 29.94 32.05
CA VAL A 10 2.21 28.46 32.05
C VAL A 10 1.05 27.86 31.27
N MET A 11 -0.18 28.40 31.40
CA MET A 11 -1.32 27.97 30.59
C MET A 11 -1.13 28.26 29.10
N LEU A 12 -0.54 29.41 28.73
CA LEU A 12 -0.27 29.76 27.33
C LEU A 12 0.77 28.81 26.71
N THR A 13 1.76 28.38 27.49
CA THR A 13 2.82 27.45 27.03
C THR A 13 2.26 26.04 26.84
N ILE A 14 1.32 25.60 27.69
CA ILE A 14 0.63 24.31 27.54
C ILE A 14 -0.25 24.31 26.29
N PHE A 15 -0.94 25.42 25.98
CA PHE A 15 -1.76 25.53 24.76
C PHE A 15 -0.94 25.50 23.47
N LEU A 16 0.27 26.07 23.48
CA LEU A 16 1.20 26.06 22.34
C LEU A 16 1.74 24.66 22.01
N CYS A 17 1.73 23.72 22.95
CA CYS A 17 2.16 22.34 22.70
C CYS A 17 1.06 21.46 22.06
N ILE A 18 -0.21 21.87 22.07
CA ILE A 18 -1.33 21.06 21.54
C ILE A 18 -1.63 21.39 20.07
N THR A 19 -1.17 22.54 19.57
CA THR A 19 -1.39 22.97 18.18
C THR A 19 -0.32 22.48 17.19
N ALA A 20 0.62 21.65 17.63
CA ALA A 20 1.65 21.05 16.77
C ALA A 20 1.29 19.65 16.24
N CYS A 21 0.07 19.16 16.46
CA CYS A 21 -0.51 18.17 15.54
C CYS A 21 -0.89 18.90 14.24
N SER A 22 0.15 19.31 13.50
CA SER A 22 0.01 19.57 12.08
C SER A 22 -0.51 18.26 11.47
N SER A 23 -1.79 18.25 11.11
CA SER A 23 -2.33 17.30 10.15
C SER A 23 -1.73 17.64 8.77
N GLY A 24 -0.40 17.60 8.67
CA GLY A 24 0.28 17.60 7.39
C GLY A 24 -0.26 16.43 6.58
N GLU A 25 -0.39 16.62 5.28
CA GLU A 25 -0.68 15.52 4.35
C GLU A 25 0.43 14.49 4.50
N ARG A 26 0.18 13.47 5.34
CA ARG A 26 1.05 12.32 5.50
C ARG A 26 0.70 11.32 4.40
N ILE A 27 1.72 10.74 3.79
CA ILE A 27 1.55 9.69 2.80
C ILE A 27 0.93 8.47 3.48
N LYS A 28 -0.09 7.89 2.84
CA LYS A 28 -0.85 6.74 3.33
C LYS A 28 0.04 5.54 3.61
N GLU A 29 -0.07 5.00 4.82
CA GLU A 29 0.62 3.81 5.28
C GLU A 29 -0.26 2.56 5.18
N ILE A 30 0.33 1.37 5.37
CA ILE A 30 -0.41 0.09 5.38
C ILE A 30 -1.56 0.10 6.40
N SER A 31 -1.35 0.72 7.56
CA SER A 31 -2.33 0.83 8.64
C SER A 31 -3.58 1.65 8.28
N ASP A 32 -3.49 2.48 7.24
CA ASP A 32 -4.60 3.32 6.76
C ASP A 32 -5.50 2.59 5.75
N VAL A 33 -5.12 1.37 5.36
CA VAL A 33 -5.77 0.63 4.28
C VAL A 33 -6.87 -0.25 4.84
N GLU A 34 -8.12 0.06 4.50
CA GLU A 34 -9.26 -0.75 4.90
C GLU A 34 -9.74 -1.66 3.75
N PRO A 35 -10.01 -2.96 4.00
CA PRO A 35 -10.59 -3.86 3.00
C PRO A 35 -11.89 -3.34 2.33
N SER A 36 -12.68 -2.54 3.07
CA SER A 36 -13.91 -1.89 2.60
C SER A 36 -13.69 -0.99 1.39
N ASP A 37 -12.54 -0.32 1.30
CA ASP A 37 -12.20 0.59 0.19
C ASP A 37 -12.15 -0.15 -1.15
N PHE A 38 -11.79 -1.43 -1.12
CA PHE A 38 -11.62 -2.24 -2.32
C PHE A 38 -12.86 -3.00 -2.74
N LYS A 39 -13.93 -2.98 -1.93
CA LYS A 39 -15.13 -3.81 -2.12
C LYS A 39 -15.70 -3.68 -3.53
N LYS A 40 -15.68 -2.48 -4.12
CA LYS A 40 -16.27 -2.24 -5.44
C LYS A 40 -15.37 -2.67 -6.60
N TYR A 41 -14.07 -2.86 -6.38
CA TYR A 41 -13.08 -3.19 -7.41
C TYR A 41 -12.75 -4.68 -7.49
N ALA A 42 -13.22 -5.50 -6.55
CA ALA A 42 -13.01 -6.95 -6.58
C ALA A 42 -13.56 -7.57 -7.88
N GLY A 43 -12.69 -8.31 -8.58
CA GLY A 43 -13.01 -8.91 -9.88
C GLY A 43 -12.85 -7.96 -11.07
N THR A 44 -12.14 -6.84 -10.91
CA THR A 44 -11.77 -5.97 -12.03
C THR A 44 -10.70 -6.63 -12.92
N TYR A 45 -10.23 -5.94 -13.94
CA TYR A 45 -9.23 -6.46 -14.88
C TYR A 45 -8.33 -5.35 -15.40
N VAL A 46 -7.14 -5.71 -15.90
CA VAL A 46 -6.12 -4.74 -16.36
C VAL A 46 -6.65 -3.73 -17.38
N GLY A 47 -7.62 -4.11 -18.22
CA GLY A 47 -8.23 -3.20 -19.20
C GLY A 47 -9.22 -2.18 -18.63
N ASN A 48 -9.53 -2.24 -17.34
CA ASN A 48 -10.35 -1.24 -16.66
C ASN A 48 -9.45 -0.25 -15.90
N ASN A 49 -8.86 0.67 -16.67
CA ASN A 49 -7.88 1.62 -16.16
C ASN A 49 -8.39 2.42 -14.96
N SER A 50 -9.66 2.83 -14.99
CA SER A 50 -10.26 3.63 -13.91
C SER A 50 -10.26 2.87 -12.58
N ASP A 51 -10.64 1.60 -12.59
CA ASP A 51 -10.67 0.79 -11.38
C ASP A 51 -9.27 0.45 -10.90
N VAL A 52 -8.34 0.12 -11.80
CA VAL A 52 -6.96 -0.19 -11.41
C VAL A 52 -6.25 1.04 -10.82
N VAL A 53 -6.40 2.22 -11.43
CA VAL A 53 -5.89 3.48 -10.87
C VAL A 53 -6.50 3.74 -9.49
N ALA A 54 -7.81 3.52 -9.34
CA ALA A 54 -8.44 3.74 -8.06
C ALA A 54 -7.95 2.77 -6.98
N ILE A 55 -7.73 1.49 -7.30
CA ILE A 55 -7.06 0.55 -6.39
C ILE A 55 -5.71 1.10 -5.96
N VAL A 56 -4.85 1.51 -6.91
CA VAL A 56 -3.51 2.03 -6.62
C VAL A 56 -3.54 3.26 -5.71
N ASN A 57 -4.48 4.18 -5.90
CA ASN A 57 -4.63 5.34 -5.02
C ASN A 57 -5.10 4.98 -3.60
N HIS A 58 -5.78 3.84 -3.42
CA HIS A 58 -6.18 3.34 -2.10
C HIS A 58 -5.06 2.57 -1.39
N LEU A 59 -4.03 2.11 -2.10
CA LEU A 59 -2.88 1.38 -1.56
C LEU A 59 -1.89 2.30 -0.81
N PRO A 60 -1.04 1.74 0.08
CA PRO A 60 -0.01 2.52 0.75
C PRO A 60 0.96 3.13 -0.27
N GLY A 61 1.38 4.36 -0.01
CA GLY A 61 2.12 5.19 -0.97
C GLY A 61 1.28 5.72 -2.13
N GLY A 62 -0.03 5.45 -2.18
CA GLY A 62 -0.92 5.88 -3.25
C GLY A 62 -0.98 7.40 -3.47
N ASP A 63 -0.72 8.20 -2.43
CA ASP A 63 -0.65 9.67 -2.57
C ASP A 63 0.56 10.12 -3.42
N THR A 64 1.58 9.26 -3.55
CA THR A 64 2.75 9.47 -4.42
C THR A 64 2.54 8.88 -5.82
N PHE A 65 1.35 8.38 -6.17
CA PHE A 65 1.05 7.86 -7.50
C PHE A 65 1.28 8.92 -8.58
N GLN A 66 2.09 8.61 -9.60
CA GLN A 66 2.30 9.50 -10.75
C GLN A 66 1.68 8.97 -12.03
N SER A 67 1.90 7.70 -12.34
CA SER A 67 1.41 7.10 -13.58
C SER A 67 1.30 5.59 -13.49
N ILE A 68 0.51 5.02 -14.39
CA ILE A 68 0.33 3.58 -14.55
C ILE A 68 0.44 3.21 -16.04
N SER A 69 1.05 2.06 -16.33
CA SER A 69 0.94 1.38 -17.63
C SER A 69 0.27 0.01 -17.43
N LEU A 70 -0.66 -0.30 -18.33
CA LEU A 70 -1.55 -1.45 -18.28
C LEU A 70 -1.46 -2.22 -19.61
N GLU A 71 -0.28 -2.72 -19.91
CA GLU A 71 0.06 -3.35 -21.19
C GLU A 71 0.28 -4.84 -21.03
N ASN A 72 -0.20 -5.64 -21.99
CA ASN A 72 -0.01 -7.10 -22.00
C ASN A 72 -0.41 -7.77 -20.68
N GLU A 73 -1.49 -7.28 -20.07
CA GLU A 73 -1.97 -7.73 -18.76
C GLU A 73 -0.94 -7.53 -17.63
N SER A 74 0.02 -6.63 -17.79
CA SER A 74 0.99 -6.25 -16.77
C SER A 74 0.58 -4.92 -16.14
N ILE A 75 0.82 -4.77 -14.84
CA ILE A 75 0.54 -3.51 -14.12
C ILE A 75 1.87 -2.88 -13.72
N LYS A 76 2.24 -1.76 -14.36
CA LYS A 76 3.40 -0.96 -13.97
C LYS A 76 2.94 0.33 -13.31
N VAL A 77 3.35 0.58 -12.08
CA VAL A 77 3.03 1.81 -11.32
C VAL A 77 4.33 2.59 -11.07
N ASN A 78 4.31 3.88 -11.39
CA ASN A 78 5.38 4.80 -11.05
C ASN A 78 4.91 5.72 -9.92
N TYR A 79 5.74 5.84 -8.90
CA TYR A 79 5.54 6.70 -7.74
C TYR A 79 6.59 7.82 -7.71
N GLY A 80 6.22 8.96 -7.14
CA GLY A 80 7.07 10.13 -7.00
C GLY A 80 6.32 11.32 -6.41
N ALA A 81 6.93 12.50 -6.41
CA ALA A 81 6.27 13.74 -6.03
C ALA A 81 5.02 13.99 -6.89
N ASN A 82 3.88 14.26 -6.25
CA ASN A 82 2.62 14.57 -6.91
C ASN A 82 1.83 15.59 -6.08
N GLY A 83 1.14 16.52 -6.76
CA GLY A 83 0.33 17.55 -6.12
C GLY A 83 1.12 18.44 -5.18
N THR A 84 0.83 18.32 -3.89
CA THR A 84 1.43 19.10 -2.79
C THR A 84 2.66 18.41 -2.17
N LEU A 85 2.94 17.15 -2.50
CA LEU A 85 4.07 16.40 -1.96
C LEU A 85 5.37 16.84 -2.64
N THR A 86 6.39 17.13 -1.84
CA THR A 86 7.75 17.41 -2.33
C THR A 86 8.53 16.13 -2.57
N GLU A 87 9.61 16.20 -3.35
CA GLU A 87 10.55 15.09 -3.54
C GLU A 87 11.12 14.61 -2.20
N ASP A 88 11.51 15.52 -1.29
CA ASP A 88 12.01 15.20 0.05
C ASP A 88 10.99 14.43 0.92
N MET A 89 9.70 14.76 0.81
CA MET A 89 8.63 14.02 1.52
C MET A 89 8.49 12.59 0.98
N VAL A 90 8.57 12.44 -0.34
CA VAL A 90 8.51 11.13 -1.01
C VAL A 90 9.74 10.31 -0.65
N GLU A 91 10.93 10.91 -0.70
CA GLU A 91 12.20 10.25 -0.36
C GLU A 91 12.17 9.79 1.10
N THR A 92 11.80 10.68 2.01
CA THR A 92 11.70 10.38 3.46
C THR A 92 10.72 9.23 3.74
N TYR A 93 9.63 9.13 2.98
CA TYR A 93 8.65 8.06 3.15
C TYR A 93 9.15 6.71 2.60
N TRP A 94 9.61 6.68 1.35
CA TRP A 94 9.98 5.42 0.69
C TRP A 94 11.34 4.88 1.16
N PHE A 95 12.27 5.77 1.54
CA PHE A 95 13.66 5.44 1.90
C PHE A 95 13.96 5.68 3.39
N ASP A 96 12.99 5.40 4.26
CA ASP A 96 13.06 5.65 5.71
C ASP A 96 14.04 4.75 6.50
N GLY A 97 14.68 3.78 5.83
CA GLY A 97 15.59 2.80 6.44
C GLY A 97 14.91 1.73 7.30
N LYS A 98 13.57 1.59 7.25
CA LYS A 98 12.77 0.65 8.06
C LYS A 98 11.99 -0.36 7.20
N ASP A 99 12.51 -0.69 6.02
CA ASP A 99 11.91 -1.59 5.03
C ASP A 99 10.53 -1.13 4.52
N THR A 100 10.19 0.16 4.60
CA THR A 100 8.87 0.68 4.19
C THR A 100 8.59 0.40 2.72
N MET A 101 9.56 0.62 1.83
CA MET A 101 9.45 0.28 0.41
C MET A 101 9.13 -1.20 0.18
N GLU A 102 9.89 -2.11 0.80
CA GLU A 102 9.69 -3.56 0.67
C GLU A 102 8.29 -3.98 1.16
N LYS A 103 7.86 -3.47 2.32
CA LYS A 103 6.54 -3.76 2.88
C LYS A 103 5.43 -3.25 1.97
N ASN A 104 5.55 -2.03 1.46
CA ASN A 104 4.55 -1.44 0.57
C ASN A 104 4.48 -2.20 -0.76
N PHE A 105 5.62 -2.54 -1.37
CA PHE A 105 5.62 -3.32 -2.61
C PHE A 105 4.99 -4.69 -2.41
N LEU A 106 5.29 -5.38 -1.31
CA LEU A 106 4.65 -6.66 -1.00
C LEU A 106 3.15 -6.51 -0.70
N PHE A 107 2.74 -5.47 0.02
CA PHE A 107 1.33 -5.17 0.27
C PHE A 107 0.58 -4.92 -1.05
N ASN A 108 1.13 -4.03 -1.88
CA ASN A 108 0.51 -3.57 -3.12
C ASN A 108 0.36 -4.70 -4.13
N VAL A 109 1.38 -5.54 -4.26
CA VAL A 109 1.32 -6.69 -5.16
C VAL A 109 0.31 -7.73 -4.69
N ILE A 110 0.19 -7.98 -3.38
CA ILE A 110 -0.81 -8.93 -2.84
C ILE A 110 -2.22 -8.42 -3.14
N TYR A 111 -2.50 -7.14 -2.88
CA TYR A 111 -3.83 -6.56 -3.14
C TYR A 111 -4.16 -6.53 -4.63
N LEU A 112 -3.22 -6.15 -5.49
CA LEU A 112 -3.42 -6.20 -6.94
C LEU A 112 -3.59 -7.64 -7.44
N ALA A 113 -2.92 -8.61 -6.82
CA ALA A 113 -3.12 -10.03 -7.13
C ALA A 113 -4.51 -10.51 -6.76
N ILE A 114 -5.05 -10.07 -5.63
CA ILE A 114 -6.40 -10.43 -5.19
C ILE A 114 -7.47 -9.75 -6.05
N LEU A 115 -7.29 -8.46 -6.38
CA LEU A 115 -8.35 -7.61 -6.94
C LEU A 115 -8.39 -7.60 -8.48
N VAL A 116 -7.26 -7.84 -9.16
CA VAL A 116 -7.13 -7.76 -10.62
C VAL A 116 -6.69 -9.13 -11.18
N PRO A 117 -7.61 -10.08 -11.36
CA PRO A 117 -7.22 -11.48 -11.49
C PRO A 117 -6.51 -11.85 -12.79
N ASN A 118 -6.72 -11.09 -13.87
CA ASN A 118 -6.06 -11.34 -15.15
C ASN A 118 -4.65 -10.75 -15.26
N ALA A 119 -4.17 -10.01 -14.26
CA ALA A 119 -2.82 -9.47 -14.30
C ALA A 119 -1.78 -10.60 -14.41
N LYS A 120 -0.66 -10.40 -15.11
CA LYS A 120 0.40 -11.39 -15.30
C LYS A 120 1.67 -11.05 -14.54
N SER A 121 1.93 -9.76 -14.37
CA SER A 121 3.08 -9.24 -13.64
C SER A 121 2.79 -7.85 -13.09
N TYR A 122 3.66 -7.45 -12.17
CA TYR A 122 3.60 -6.18 -11.46
C TYR A 122 4.98 -5.56 -11.49
N GLU A 123 5.03 -4.25 -11.75
CA GLU A 123 6.25 -3.45 -11.70
C GLU A 123 5.97 -2.19 -10.88
N PHE A 124 6.79 -1.91 -9.88
CA PHE A 124 6.72 -0.71 -9.07
C PHE A 124 8.03 0.05 -9.13
N GLN A 125 7.95 1.31 -9.52
CA GLN A 125 9.11 2.18 -9.62
C GLN A 125 8.95 3.38 -8.68
N VAL A 126 9.96 3.62 -7.86
CA VAL A 126 10.12 4.84 -7.04
C VAL A 126 11.53 5.36 -7.34
N GLU A 127 11.65 6.53 -7.95
CA GLU A 127 12.94 7.08 -8.40
C GLU A 127 13.76 6.08 -9.25
N ASN A 128 14.96 5.69 -8.78
CA ASN A 128 15.86 4.74 -9.42
C ASN A 128 15.67 3.29 -8.93
N LYS A 129 14.72 3.05 -8.01
CA LYS A 129 14.37 1.73 -7.50
C LYS A 129 13.24 1.13 -8.31
N ASN A 130 13.40 -0.14 -8.66
CA ASN A 130 12.40 -0.88 -9.41
C ASN A 130 12.22 -2.26 -8.80
N PHE A 131 10.97 -2.66 -8.63
CA PHE A 131 10.59 -3.99 -8.20
C PHE A 131 9.68 -4.61 -9.25
N THR A 132 10.05 -5.79 -9.76
CA THR A 132 9.24 -6.52 -10.74
C THR A 132 9.01 -7.95 -10.27
N ILE A 133 7.76 -8.40 -10.31
CA ILE A 133 7.39 -9.76 -9.94
C ILE A 133 6.24 -10.29 -10.78
N LYS A 134 6.22 -11.60 -11.04
CA LYS A 134 5.13 -12.25 -11.75
C LYS A 134 4.00 -12.62 -10.80
N ARG A 135 2.78 -12.63 -11.31
CA ARG A 135 1.60 -13.07 -10.56
C ARG A 135 1.72 -14.51 -10.05
N GLU A 136 2.30 -15.41 -10.84
CA GLU A 136 2.45 -16.83 -10.47
C GLU A 136 3.23 -17.02 -9.16
N ASP A 137 4.25 -16.20 -8.92
CA ASP A 137 5.05 -16.25 -7.70
C ASP A 137 4.26 -15.73 -6.49
N ILE A 138 3.48 -14.67 -6.65
CA ILE A 138 2.60 -14.15 -5.60
C ILE A 138 1.47 -15.13 -5.28
N LEU A 139 0.85 -15.73 -6.30
CA LEU A 139 -0.19 -16.72 -6.11
C LEU A 139 0.34 -17.96 -5.38
N SER A 140 1.58 -18.37 -5.64
CA SER A 140 2.21 -19.48 -4.90
C SER A 140 2.28 -19.19 -3.40
N ILE A 141 2.66 -17.96 -3.02
CA ILE A 141 2.66 -17.52 -1.61
C ILE A 141 1.24 -17.51 -1.05
N LEU A 142 0.26 -16.96 -1.79
CA LEU A 142 -1.11 -16.87 -1.33
C LEU A 142 -1.75 -18.26 -1.14
N TYR A 143 -1.55 -19.19 -2.07
CA TYR A 143 -2.05 -20.56 -1.95
C TYR A 143 -1.38 -21.33 -0.80
N GLU A 144 -0.11 -21.07 -0.51
CA GLU A 144 0.58 -21.70 0.63
C GLU A 144 0.10 -21.15 1.97
N LYS A 145 -0.15 -19.84 2.06
CA LYS A 145 -0.46 -19.17 3.33
C LYS A 145 -1.96 -19.12 3.64
N PHE A 146 -2.83 -19.26 2.65
CA PHE A 146 -4.27 -19.09 2.80
C PHE A 146 -5.05 -20.24 2.13
N ASP A 147 -5.53 -21.18 2.94
CA ASP A 147 -6.32 -22.31 2.48
C ASP A 147 -7.66 -21.90 1.83
N ASP A 148 -8.20 -20.75 2.26
CA ASP A 148 -9.47 -20.17 1.81
C ASP A 148 -9.31 -19.14 0.67
N PHE A 149 -8.10 -18.98 0.13
CA PHE A 149 -7.87 -18.07 -0.99
C PHE A 149 -8.69 -18.51 -2.23
N PRO A 150 -9.45 -17.61 -2.88
CA PRO A 150 -10.29 -17.95 -4.03
C PRO A 150 -9.49 -18.49 -5.22
N LYS A 151 -9.86 -19.67 -5.72
CA LYS A 151 -9.18 -20.37 -6.82
C LYS A 151 -9.96 -20.26 -8.13
N GLU A 152 -9.25 -20.36 -9.25
CA GLU A 152 -9.86 -20.45 -10.59
C GLU A 152 -10.88 -19.33 -10.85
N ASN A 153 -12.15 -19.67 -11.08
CA ASN A 153 -13.21 -18.70 -11.34
C ASN A 153 -13.69 -17.97 -10.07
N ASP A 154 -13.41 -18.49 -8.88
CA ASP A 154 -13.86 -17.88 -7.63
C ASP A 154 -13.17 -16.55 -7.33
N ILE A 155 -11.97 -16.33 -7.89
CA ILE A 155 -11.25 -15.05 -7.78
C ILE A 155 -11.98 -13.91 -8.55
N TRP A 156 -12.91 -14.25 -9.44
CA TRP A 156 -13.75 -13.27 -10.14
C TRP A 156 -15.05 -12.99 -9.38
N ASP A 157 -15.42 -13.83 -8.39
CA ASP A 157 -16.60 -13.61 -7.57
C ASP A 157 -16.33 -12.53 -6.51
N LYS A 158 -16.90 -11.35 -6.74
CA LYS A 158 -16.83 -10.20 -5.84
C LYS A 158 -17.14 -10.55 -4.38
N LYS A 159 -18.15 -11.39 -4.11
CA LYS A 159 -18.53 -11.74 -2.73
C LYS A 159 -17.47 -12.60 -2.08
N LYS A 160 -16.92 -13.59 -2.80
CA LYS A 160 -15.86 -14.47 -2.30
C LYS A 160 -14.57 -13.68 -2.04
N VAL A 161 -14.16 -12.83 -2.96
CA VAL A 161 -12.96 -12.00 -2.81
C VAL A 161 -13.09 -11.01 -1.65
N VAL A 162 -14.23 -10.33 -1.53
CA VAL A 162 -14.47 -9.38 -0.43
C VAL A 162 -14.51 -10.10 0.91
N LYS A 163 -15.14 -11.28 0.99
CA LYS A 163 -15.12 -12.12 2.19
C LYS A 163 -13.68 -12.49 2.54
N PHE A 164 -12.89 -12.97 1.57
CA PHE A 164 -11.49 -13.33 1.78
C PHE A 164 -10.67 -12.17 2.36
N LEU A 165 -10.77 -10.97 1.77
CA LEU A 165 -10.04 -9.78 2.25
C LEU A 165 -10.45 -9.40 3.67
N ASN A 166 -11.75 -9.42 3.98
CA ASN A 166 -12.25 -9.08 5.32
C ASN A 166 -11.79 -10.09 6.37
N ASP A 167 -11.87 -11.39 6.06
CA ASP A 167 -11.55 -12.47 6.99
C ASP A 167 -10.03 -12.60 7.22
N ASN A 168 -9.20 -12.16 6.27
CA ASN A 168 -7.75 -12.37 6.29
C ASN A 168 -6.91 -11.09 6.39
N ASN A 169 -7.50 -9.89 6.54
CA ASN A 169 -6.77 -8.62 6.54
C ASN A 169 -5.58 -8.59 7.53
N GLU A 170 -5.82 -9.01 8.77
CA GLU A 170 -4.77 -9.07 9.81
C GLU A 170 -3.67 -10.05 9.44
N LYS A 171 -4.04 -11.23 8.90
CA LYS A 171 -3.10 -12.27 8.50
C LYS A 171 -2.25 -11.84 7.29
N ILE A 172 -2.84 -11.11 6.33
CA ILE A 172 -2.11 -10.46 5.23
C ILE A 172 -1.10 -9.46 5.80
N THR A 173 -1.52 -8.62 6.75
CA THR A 173 -0.62 -7.65 7.39
C THR A 173 0.53 -8.34 8.12
N MET A 174 0.25 -9.42 8.87
CA MET A 174 1.29 -10.23 9.53
C MET A 174 2.27 -10.86 8.52
N LEU A 175 1.77 -11.35 7.39
CA LEU A 175 2.59 -11.91 6.31
C LEU A 175 3.58 -10.86 5.77
N ILE A 176 3.15 -9.61 5.64
CA ILE A 176 3.98 -8.52 5.11
C ILE A 176 5.06 -8.10 6.12
N ILE A 177 4.77 -8.22 7.41
CA ILE A 177 5.71 -7.90 8.49
C ILE A 177 6.79 -9.00 8.62
N ASP A 178 6.51 -10.24 8.21
CA ASP A 178 7.44 -11.37 8.25
C ASP A 178 8.76 -11.06 7.52
N LYS A 179 9.82 -10.93 8.31
CA LYS A 179 11.15 -10.55 7.83
C LYS A 179 11.83 -11.65 7.01
N GLU A 180 11.60 -12.92 7.35
CA GLU A 180 12.20 -14.03 6.60
C GLU A 180 11.53 -14.16 5.23
N LEU A 181 10.21 -13.97 5.16
CA LEU A 181 9.51 -13.89 3.88
C LEU A 181 10.07 -12.76 3.02
N ARG A 182 10.11 -11.51 3.54
CA ARG A 182 10.64 -10.37 2.78
C ARG A 182 12.06 -10.64 2.30
N LYS A 183 12.95 -11.10 3.20
CA LYS A 183 14.34 -11.42 2.85
C LYS A 183 14.43 -12.48 1.74
N SER A 184 13.64 -13.54 1.83
CA SER A 184 13.64 -14.60 0.81
C SER A 184 13.09 -14.11 -0.54
N LEU A 185 12.03 -13.30 -0.52
CA LEU A 185 11.39 -12.75 -1.70
C LEU A 185 12.29 -11.74 -2.41
N PHE A 186 12.81 -10.75 -1.69
CA PHE A 186 13.64 -9.69 -2.26
C PHE A 186 15.07 -10.14 -2.59
N ALA A 187 15.52 -11.30 -2.08
CA ALA A 187 16.70 -11.97 -2.62
C ALA A 187 16.47 -12.49 -4.06
N LYS A 188 15.24 -12.90 -4.41
CA LYS A 188 14.85 -13.34 -5.75
C LYS A 188 14.44 -12.17 -6.65
N TYR A 189 13.81 -11.15 -6.08
CA TYR A 189 13.29 -9.96 -6.76
C TYR A 189 13.84 -8.69 -6.08
N PRO A 190 15.10 -8.31 -6.33
CA PRO A 190 15.74 -7.20 -5.63
C PRO A 190 15.08 -5.85 -5.94
N VAL A 191 15.25 -4.90 -5.01
CA VAL A 191 14.74 -3.52 -5.07
C VAL A 191 15.86 -2.48 -5.11
#